data_AF-A0A936X3D0-F1
#
_entry.id   AF-A0A936X3D0-F1
#
_cell.length_a   1.000
_cell.length_b   1.000
_cell.length_c   1.000
_cell.angle_alpha   90.00
_cell.angle_beta   90.00
_cell.angle_gamma   90.00
#
_symmetry.space_group_name_H-M   'P 1'
#
loop_
_entity.id
_entity.type
_entity.pdbx_description
1 polymer ?
#
loop_
_entity_poly.entity_id
_entity_poly.type
_entity_poly.pdbx_seq_one_letter_code
_entity_poly.pdbx_strand_id
1 'polypeptide(L)'
;MAGINIITSQGYILKKEKLASFAWEKSYSDMILEDLDPFPGFYDHFFIPANDSENRPRSIFIVIKENSMVSEDRIIRVTMSVKEELDVKFDAALASIDLFNRSTQCIRVFMDDYEQLPALISKYKAEGINFQSKKEVKPYQSLIG
;
A
#
# COMPACT_ATOMS: atom_id res chain seq x y z
N MET A 1 -31.58 32.13 -12.10
CA MET A 1 -30.75 31.39 -11.13
C MET A 1 -29.66 30.69 -11.92
N ALA A 2 -28.42 31.15 -11.82
CA ALA A 2 -27.30 30.52 -12.55
C ALA A 2 -26.92 29.22 -11.82
N GLY A 3 -26.91 28.10 -12.55
CA GLY A 3 -26.50 26.81 -12.01
C GLY A 3 -25.03 26.82 -11.58
N ILE A 4 -24.75 26.28 -10.41
CA ILE A 4 -23.38 26.10 -9.92
C ILE A 4 -22.71 25.04 -10.80
N ASN A 5 -21.75 25.45 -11.62
CA ASN A 5 -20.91 24.53 -12.38
C ASN A 5 -19.81 23.99 -11.45
N ILE A 6 -20.02 22.80 -10.92
CA ILE A 6 -18.98 22.07 -10.17
C ILE A 6 -18.09 21.39 -11.22
N ILE A 7 -16.81 21.76 -11.26
CA ILE A 7 -15.79 21.05 -12.04
C ILE A 7 -15.15 20.04 -11.10
N THR A 8 -15.24 18.76 -11.46
CA THR A 8 -14.56 17.66 -10.76
C THR A 8 -13.42 17.15 -11.65
N SER A 9 -12.20 17.08 -11.12
CA SER A 9 -11.05 16.44 -11.77
C SER A 9 -10.61 15.21 -11.01
N GLN A 10 -10.26 14.14 -11.73
CA GLN A 10 -9.59 12.97 -11.18
C GLN A 10 -8.16 12.97 -11.71
N GLY A 11 -7.19 12.89 -10.80
CA GLY A 11 -5.77 12.77 -11.11
C GLY A 11 -5.23 11.45 -10.58
N TYR A 12 -4.26 10.88 -11.28
CA TYR A 12 -3.52 9.72 -10.80
C TYR A 12 -2.02 10.02 -10.87
N ILE A 13 -1.24 9.39 -10.00
CA ILE A 13 0.22 9.49 -10.01
C ILE A 13 0.76 8.10 -10.32
N LEU A 14 1.46 7.97 -11.44
CA LEU A 14 2.26 6.79 -11.74
C LEU A 14 3.70 7.03 -11.31
N LYS A 15 4.25 6.13 -10.51
CA LYS A 15 5.65 6.18 -10.07
C LYS A 15 6.32 4.83 -10.28
N LYS A 16 7.60 4.84 -10.63
CA LYS A 16 8.42 3.64 -10.68
C LYS A 16 9.21 3.51 -9.39
N GLU A 17 9.05 2.40 -8.68
CA GLU A 17 9.73 2.13 -7.41
C GLU A 17 10.26 0.69 -7.35
N LYS A 18 11.21 0.46 -6.45
CA LYS A 18 11.77 -0.87 -6.19
C LYS A 18 11.03 -1.51 -5.03
N LEU A 19 10.36 -2.63 -5.30
CA LEU A 19 9.61 -3.40 -4.31
C LEU A 19 10.30 -4.73 -4.00
N ALA A 20 10.11 -5.25 -2.79
CA ALA A 20 10.52 -6.58 -2.38
C ALA A 20 9.51 -7.18 -1.38
N SER A 21 9.63 -8.48 -1.09
CA SER A 21 8.88 -9.08 0.01
C SER A 21 9.18 -8.36 1.33
N PHE A 22 8.12 -8.05 2.09
CA PHE A 22 8.24 -7.37 3.38
C PHE A 22 9.09 -8.18 4.35
N ALA A 23 10.23 -7.63 4.74
CA ALA A 23 11.17 -8.26 5.64
C ALA A 23 10.86 -7.89 7.10
N TRP A 24 10.16 -8.78 7.80
CA TRP A 24 9.84 -8.63 9.21
C TRP A 24 10.09 -9.92 9.99
N GLU A 25 10.35 -9.80 11.30
CA GLU A 25 10.66 -10.97 12.15
C GLU A 25 9.50 -11.97 12.23
N LYS A 26 8.25 -11.48 12.13
CA LYS A 26 7.06 -12.33 12.14
C LYS A 26 6.70 -12.79 10.72
N SER A 27 6.37 -14.07 10.58
CA SER A 27 5.88 -14.61 9.31
C SER A 27 4.40 -14.26 9.09
N TYR A 28 4.07 -13.86 7.87
CA TYR A 28 2.70 -13.61 7.42
C TYR A 28 2.21 -14.70 6.47
N SER A 29 0.91 -14.99 6.49
CA SER A 29 0.28 -15.87 5.50
C SER A 29 -0.03 -15.18 4.17
N ASP A 30 -0.09 -13.85 4.20
CA ASP A 30 -0.47 -13.01 3.07
C ASP A 30 0.75 -12.48 2.34
N MET A 31 0.58 -12.15 1.06
CA MET A 31 1.63 -11.56 0.25
C MET A 31 1.71 -10.07 0.54
N ILE A 32 2.79 -9.69 1.23
CA ILE A 32 3.07 -8.33 1.67
C ILE A 32 4.41 -7.90 1.06
N LEU A 33 4.44 -6.71 0.47
CA LEU A 33 5.62 -6.12 -0.12
C LEU A 33 5.95 -4.79 0.56
N GLU A 34 7.19 -4.35 0.41
CA GLU A 34 7.70 -3.07 0.91
C GLU A 34 8.47 -2.32 -0.17
N ASP A 35 8.46 -0.98 -0.09
CA ASP A 35 9.35 -0.13 -0.88
C ASP A 35 10.76 -0.11 -0.28
N LEU A 36 11.77 -0.46 -1.07
CA LEU A 36 13.18 -0.46 -0.61
C LEU A 36 13.88 0.88 -0.78
N ASP A 37 13.33 1.76 -1.62
CA ASP A 37 13.89 3.08 -1.93
C ASP A 37 12.75 3.99 -2.44
N PRO A 38 12.00 4.61 -1.52
CA PRO A 38 11.01 5.59 -1.93
C PRO A 38 11.75 6.81 -2.49
N PHE A 39 11.58 7.05 -3.80
CA PHE A 39 12.16 8.17 -4.57
C PHE A 39 13.65 8.03 -4.94
N PRO A 40 14.02 7.01 -5.72
CA PRO A 40 15.41 6.84 -6.18
C PRO A 40 15.86 8.09 -6.93
N GLY A 41 16.88 8.78 -6.42
CA GLY A 41 17.46 9.97 -7.03
C GLY A 41 17.02 11.33 -6.49
N PHE A 42 16.00 11.44 -5.63
CA PHE A 42 15.69 12.74 -4.98
C PHE A 42 16.73 13.04 -3.90
N TYR A 43 16.91 12.14 -2.93
CA TYR A 43 17.84 12.33 -1.82
C TYR A 43 19.31 12.27 -2.24
N ASP A 44 19.66 11.36 -3.15
CA ASP A 44 21.01 11.24 -3.73
C ASP A 44 21.44 12.52 -4.46
N HIS A 45 20.50 13.23 -5.10
CA HIS A 45 20.81 14.46 -5.83
C HIS A 45 21.16 15.64 -4.90
N PHE A 46 20.63 15.64 -3.67
CA PHE A 46 20.80 16.74 -2.72
C PHE A 46 21.80 16.44 -1.59
N PHE A 47 22.48 15.28 -1.59
CA PHE A 47 23.41 14.85 -0.53
C PHE A 47 22.82 14.98 0.88
N ILE A 48 21.51 14.77 1.01
CA ILE A 48 20.84 14.84 2.31
C ILE A 48 21.12 13.52 3.04
N PRO A 49 21.79 13.51 4.19
CA PRO A 49 22.02 12.29 4.94
C PRO A 49 20.67 11.71 5.37
N ALA A 50 20.39 10.48 4.94
CA ALA A 50 19.19 9.77 5.33
C ALA A 50 19.24 9.51 6.85
N ASN A 51 18.30 10.08 7.61
CA ASN A 51 18.17 9.75 9.03
C ASN A 51 17.62 8.31 9.18
N ASP A 52 17.89 7.63 10.30
CA ASP A 52 17.37 6.26 10.55
C ASP A 52 15.83 6.15 10.46
N SER A 53 15.11 7.26 10.65
CA SER A 53 13.67 7.37 10.44
C SER A 53 13.23 7.32 8.96
N GLU A 54 14.13 7.60 8.02
CA GLU A 54 13.89 7.60 6.57
C GLU A 54 14.14 6.23 5.91
N ASN A 55 14.77 5.29 6.64
CA ASN A 55 15.04 3.92 6.19
C ASN A 55 13.90 2.91 6.48
N ARG A 56 12.81 3.33 7.12
CA ARG A 56 11.61 2.48 7.22
C ARG A 56 10.87 2.51 5.88
N PRO A 57 10.39 1.36 5.36
CA PRO A 57 9.58 1.35 4.15
C PRO A 57 8.38 2.25 4.39
N ARG A 58 8.30 3.36 3.63
CA ARG A 58 7.22 4.32 3.82
C ARG A 58 5.89 3.66 3.49
N SER A 59 5.91 2.64 2.63
CA SER A 59 4.72 2.01 2.10
C SER A 59 4.80 0.49 2.21
N ILE A 60 3.80 -0.11 2.84
CA ILE A 60 3.53 -1.53 2.74
C ILE A 60 2.47 -1.76 1.67
N PHE A 61 2.62 -2.82 0.88
CA PHE A 61 1.64 -3.20 -0.14
C PHE A 61 1.11 -4.60 0.18
N ILE A 62 -0.18 -4.68 0.52
CA ILE A 62 -0.86 -5.96 0.81
C ILE A 62 -1.61 -6.38 -0.46
N VAL A 63 -1.17 -7.46 -1.10
CA VAL A 63 -1.66 -7.85 -2.43
C VAL A 63 -3.07 -8.45 -2.32
N ILE A 64 -4.02 -7.88 -3.07
CA ILE A 64 -5.40 -8.38 -3.14
C ILE A 64 -5.43 -9.59 -4.09
N LYS A 65 -6.21 -10.61 -3.73
CA LYS A 65 -6.38 -11.82 -4.56
C LYS A 65 -7.03 -11.45 -5.90
N GLU A 66 -6.45 -11.90 -7.02
CA GLU A 66 -6.83 -11.48 -8.40
C GLU A 66 -8.34 -11.58 -8.70
N ASN A 67 -9.04 -12.59 -8.17
CA ASN A 67 -10.48 -12.78 -8.42
C ASN A 67 -11.38 -11.93 -7.50
N SER A 68 -10.80 -11.13 -6.62
CA SER A 68 -11.51 -10.20 -5.74
C SER A 68 -11.39 -8.80 -6.34
N MET A 69 -12.23 -8.48 -7.32
CA MET A 69 -12.31 -7.09 -7.80
C MET A 69 -12.80 -6.20 -6.67
N VAL A 70 -11.99 -5.20 -6.29
CA VAL A 70 -12.34 -4.21 -5.28
C VAL A 70 -12.30 -2.82 -5.89
N SER A 71 -13.35 -2.04 -5.64
CA SER A 71 -13.42 -0.63 -6.03
C SER A 71 -12.77 0.27 -5.00
N GLU A 72 -12.31 1.44 -5.43
CA GLU A 72 -11.72 2.45 -4.56
C GLU A 72 -12.70 2.87 -3.44
N ASP A 73 -13.95 3.17 -3.80
CA ASP A 73 -15.03 3.45 -2.85
C ASP A 73 -15.21 2.38 -1.76
N ARG A 74 -15.00 1.10 -2.12
CA ARG A 74 -15.08 -0.01 -1.16
C ARG A 74 -13.89 0.03 -0.21
N ILE A 75 -12.68 0.26 -0.72
CA ILE A 75 -11.51 0.41 0.14
C ILE A 75 -11.65 1.62 1.05
N ILE A 76 -12.11 2.77 0.57
CA ILE A 76 -12.32 3.96 1.40
C ILE A 76 -13.26 3.65 2.58
N ARG A 77 -14.42 3.03 2.32
CA ARG A 77 -15.39 2.66 3.37
C ARG A 77 -14.81 1.67 4.37
N VAL A 78 -14.14 0.62 3.88
CA VAL A 78 -13.51 -0.38 4.75
C VAL A 78 -12.41 0.28 5.59
N THR A 79 -11.54 1.09 4.99
CA THR A 79 -10.49 1.82 5.70
C THR A 79 -11.08 2.70 6.82
N MET A 80 -12.17 3.42 6.55
CA MET A 80 -12.85 4.23 7.57
C MET A 80 -13.38 3.38 8.72
N SER A 81 -14.08 2.27 8.43
CA SER A 81 -14.58 1.35 9.45
C SER A 81 -13.45 0.73 10.28
N VAL A 82 -12.36 0.30 9.63
CA VAL A 82 -11.19 -0.25 10.34
C VAL A 82 -10.55 0.80 11.25
N LYS A 83 -10.47 2.08 10.84
CA LYS A 83 -9.98 3.18 11.69
C LYS A 83 -10.87 3.46 12.90
N GLU A 84 -12.18 3.25 12.80
CA GLU A 84 -13.10 3.41 13.93
C GLU A 84 -12.95 2.29 14.97
N GLU A 85 -12.64 1.07 14.52
CA GLU A 85 -12.52 -0.10 15.39
C GLU A 85 -11.12 -0.32 15.96
N LEU A 86 -10.09 0.17 15.26
CA LEU A 86 -8.69 -0.08 15.57
C LEU A 86 -8.02 1.24 15.96
N ASP A 87 -7.59 1.35 17.22
CA ASP A 87 -6.84 2.50 17.74
C ASP A 87 -5.37 2.47 17.27
N VAL A 88 -5.18 2.51 15.95
CA VAL A 88 -3.88 2.44 15.28
C VAL A 88 -3.80 3.55 14.26
N LYS A 89 -2.68 4.28 14.27
CA LYS A 89 -2.41 5.33 13.29
C LYS A 89 -1.90 4.71 11.99
N PHE A 90 -2.75 4.69 10.98
CA PHE A 90 -2.38 4.28 9.63
C PHE A 90 -3.18 5.05 8.58
N ASP A 91 -2.68 5.07 7.36
CA ASP A 91 -3.42 5.46 6.16
C ASP A 91 -3.37 4.33 5.14
N ALA A 92 -4.46 4.12 4.43
CA ALA A 92 -4.57 3.04 3.47
C ALA A 92 -5.41 3.45 2.26
N ALA A 93 -4.92 3.09 1.08
CA ALA A 93 -5.58 3.37 -0.19
C ALA A 93 -5.49 2.16 -1.12
N LEU A 94 -6.45 2.06 -2.04
CA LEU A 94 -6.34 1.14 -3.17
C LEU A 94 -5.15 1.61 -4.03
N ALA A 95 -4.32 0.68 -4.46
CA ALA A 95 -3.22 0.94 -5.37
C ALA A 95 -3.08 -0.23 -6.35
N SER A 96 -2.32 0.00 -7.40
CA SER A 96 -1.90 -1.01 -8.36
C SER A 96 -0.38 -1.12 -8.40
N ILE A 97 0.13 -2.35 -8.54
CA ILE A 97 1.55 -2.64 -8.71
C ILE A 97 1.76 -3.59 -9.89
N ASP A 98 2.87 -3.47 -10.60
CA ASP A 98 3.28 -4.44 -11.61
C ASP A 98 3.98 -5.63 -10.94
N LEU A 99 3.27 -6.75 -10.80
CA LEU A 99 3.76 -7.96 -10.15
C LEU A 99 3.65 -9.14 -11.12
N PHE A 100 4.74 -9.91 -11.29
CA PHE A 100 4.80 -11.02 -12.25
C PHE A 100 4.35 -10.66 -13.68
N ASN A 101 4.76 -9.47 -14.16
CA ASN A 101 4.40 -8.91 -15.46
C ASN A 101 2.90 -8.64 -15.65
N ARG A 102 2.18 -8.35 -14.55
CA ARG A 102 0.75 -8.04 -14.55
C ARG A 102 0.46 -6.90 -13.56
N SER A 103 -0.41 -5.97 -13.96
CA SER A 103 -0.95 -4.99 -13.02
C SER A 103 -1.87 -5.69 -12.02
N THR A 104 -1.53 -5.60 -10.74
CA THR A 104 -2.17 -6.30 -9.63
C THR A 104 -2.66 -5.29 -8.61
N GLN A 105 -3.92 -5.44 -8.15
CA GLN A 105 -4.46 -4.59 -7.11
C GLN A 105 -3.85 -4.93 -5.74
N CYS A 106 -3.62 -3.90 -4.94
CA CYS A 106 -3.14 -4.03 -3.57
C CYS A 106 -3.73 -2.91 -2.71
N ILE A 107 -3.62 -3.06 -1.39
CA ILE A 107 -3.82 -1.96 -0.46
C ILE A 107 -2.44 -1.43 -0.10
N ARG A 108 -2.18 -0.17 -0.44
CA ARG A 108 -0.99 0.56 0.03
C ARG A 108 -1.28 1.10 1.41
N VAL A 109 -0.46 0.75 2.38
CA VAL A 109 -0.59 1.13 3.79
C VAL A 109 0.63 1.95 4.20
N PHE A 110 0.37 3.09 4.82
CA PHE A 110 1.35 3.91 5.53
C PHE A 110 1.10 3.76 7.02
N MET A 111 2.09 3.28 7.77
CA MET A 111 1.99 3.13 9.22
C MET A 111 3.38 3.13 9.86
N ASP A 112 3.46 3.60 11.10
CA ASP A 112 4.72 3.73 11.84
C ASP A 112 5.03 2.48 12.69
N ASP A 113 4.00 1.71 13.07
CA ASP A 113 4.08 0.56 13.99
C ASP A 113 3.63 -0.76 13.32
N TYR A 114 4.58 -1.49 12.72
CA TYR A 114 4.29 -2.75 12.03
C TYR A 114 3.87 -3.90 12.95
N GLU A 115 4.00 -3.76 14.28
CA GLU A 115 3.46 -4.75 15.23
C GLU A 115 1.93 -4.86 15.12
N GLN A 116 1.27 -3.80 14.66
CA GLN A 116 -0.18 -3.74 14.46
C GLN A 116 -0.63 -4.28 13.10
N LEU A 117 0.30 -4.54 12.18
CA LEU A 117 -0.01 -5.00 10.83
C LEU A 117 -0.85 -6.29 10.80
N PRO A 118 -0.61 -7.31 11.66
CA PRO A 118 -1.47 -8.49 11.73
C PRO A 118 -2.92 -8.16 12.12
N ALA A 119 -3.11 -7.25 13.07
CA ALA A 119 -4.44 -6.81 13.50
C ALA A 119 -5.16 -6.07 12.37
N LEU A 120 -4.43 -5.18 11.68
CA LEU A 120 -4.93 -4.45 10.51
C LEU A 120 -5.40 -5.41 9.41
N ILE A 121 -4.55 -6.36 8.99
CA ILE A 121 -4.88 -7.37 7.97
C ILE A 121 -6.12 -8.18 8.37
N SER A 122 -6.23 -8.54 9.65
CA SER A 122 -7.36 -9.32 10.15
C SER A 122 -8.67 -8.55 10.06
N LYS A 123 -8.65 -7.23 10.32
CA LYS A 123 -9.82 -6.35 10.17
C LYS A 123 -10.25 -6.20 8.72
N TYR A 124 -9.32 -6.00 7.78
CA TYR A 124 -9.65 -5.98 6.35
C TYR A 124 -10.26 -7.31 5.86
N LYS A 125 -9.76 -8.44 6.36
CA LYS A 125 -10.34 -9.76 6.05
C LYS A 125 -11.74 -9.93 6.61
N ALA A 126 -12.01 -9.42 7.82
CA ALA A 126 -13.34 -9.44 8.41
C ALA A 126 -14.36 -8.62 7.58
N GLU A 127 -13.90 -7.53 6.97
CA GLU A 127 -14.64 -6.71 6.00
C GLU A 127 -14.74 -7.34 4.57
N GLY A 128 -14.31 -8.59 4.44
CA GLY A 128 -14.42 -9.39 3.22
C GLY A 128 -13.41 -9.04 2.13
N ILE A 129 -12.27 -8.42 2.48
CA ILE A 129 -11.14 -8.25 1.58
C ILE A 129 -10.25 -9.49 1.64
N ASN A 130 -10.05 -10.15 0.49
CA ASN A 130 -9.23 -11.35 0.40
C ASN A 130 -7.84 -11.01 -0.14
N PHE A 131 -6.80 -11.39 0.61
CA PHE A 131 -5.42 -11.18 0.20
C PHE A 131 -4.82 -12.42 -0.47
N GLN A 132 -3.85 -12.19 -1.34
CA GLN A 132 -3.08 -13.23 -2.01
C GLN A 132 -2.21 -13.97 -0.99
N SER A 133 -2.11 -15.30 -1.10
CA SER A 133 -1.24 -16.09 -0.23
C SER A 133 0.23 -15.76 -0.46
N LYS A 134 1.02 -15.82 0.62
CA LYS A 134 2.44 -15.48 0.62
C LYS A 134 3.20 -16.21 -0.50
N LYS A 135 3.93 -15.41 -1.28
CA LYS A 135 4.93 -15.85 -2.25
C LYS A 135 6.13 -14.92 -2.13
N GLU A 136 7.29 -15.49 -1.85
CA GLU A 136 8.54 -14.74 -1.77
C GLU A 136 8.87 -14.15 -3.15
N VAL A 137 9.23 -12.86 -3.15
CA VAL A 137 9.69 -12.14 -4.34
C VAL A 137 10.99 -11.42 -4.04
N LYS A 138 11.96 -11.62 -4.93
CA LYS A 138 13.22 -10.88 -4.92
C LYS A 138 12.95 -9.42 -5.30
N PRO A 139 13.85 -8.49 -4.91
CA PRO A 139 13.70 -7.09 -5.29
C PRO A 139 13.50 -6.91 -6.80
N TYR A 140 12.48 -6.14 -7.17
CA TYR A 140 12.10 -5.90 -8.56
C TYR A 140 11.59 -4.46 -8.75
N GLN A 141 11.50 -4.03 -10.01
CA GLN A 141 10.98 -2.71 -10.37
C GLN A 141 9.49 -2.81 -10.67
N SER A 142 8.68 -1.99 -9.99
CA SER A 142 7.23 -1.90 -10.17
C SER A 142 6.85 -0.52 -10.65
N LEU A 143 5.89 -0.42 -11.56
CA LEU A 143 5.04 0.78 -11.62
C LEU A 143 4.02 0.70 -10.49
N ILE A 144 3.77 1.85 -9.86
CA ILE A 144 2.79 2.02 -8.79
C ILE A 144 1.84 3.12 -9.26
N GLY A 145 0.55 2.80 -9.26
CA GLY A 145 -0.54 3.71 -9.65
C GLY A 145 -1.68 3.71 -8.68
#